data_AF-E3M2B8-F1
#
_entry.id   AF-E3M2B8-F1
#
_cell.length_a   1.000
_cell.length_b   1.000
_cell.length_c   1.000
_cell.angle_alpha   90.00
_cell.angle_beta   90.00
_cell.angle_gamma   90.00
#
_symmetry.space_group_name_H-M   'P 1'
#
loop_
_entity.id
_entity.type
_entity.pdbx_description
1 polymer ?
#
loop_
_entity_poly.entity_id
_entity_poly.type
_entity_poly.pdbx_seq_one_letter_code
_entity_poly.pdbx_strand_id
1 'polypeptide(L)'
;MRSFLTRLFNRQQGLDPVVVQKKEYQEEKKKAEKELMALRELLTRQPSYKKYNLRADILDAQDTFNLYTGRMTLERIGIQDRIEGLRRLNTEMSHLKEKMKKSKISMSSWVIQSWHEHRIERDHRMEMARQRKEHDRRMDSFSPRIQSAR
;
A
#
# COMPACT_ATOMS: atom_id res chain seq x y z
N MET A 1 2.63 47.96 29.32
CA MET A 1 2.33 46.81 28.44
C MET A 1 3.09 46.88 27.09
N ARG A 2 4.43 46.93 27.08
CA ARG A 2 5.26 46.97 25.84
C ARG A 2 6.24 45.80 25.72
N SER A 3 5.98 44.68 26.43
CA SER A 3 6.94 43.58 26.61
C SER A 3 6.58 42.28 25.86
N PHE A 4 5.34 42.14 25.40
CA PHE A 4 4.89 40.90 24.75
C PHE A 4 5.08 40.95 23.22
N LEU A 5 4.74 42.09 22.59
CA LEU A 5 4.90 42.27 21.14
C LEU A 5 6.38 42.39 20.73
N THR A 6 7.22 43.01 21.55
CA THR A 6 8.68 43.05 21.36
C THR A 6 9.34 41.69 21.52
N ARG A 7 8.81 40.80 22.38
CA ARG A 7 9.28 39.41 22.49
C ARG A 7 8.91 38.55 21.28
N LEU A 8 7.74 38.79 20.68
CA LEU A 8 7.31 38.11 19.46
C LEU A 8 8.10 38.59 18.23
N PHE A 9 8.37 39.89 18.11
CA PHE A 9 9.17 40.45 17.02
C PHE A 9 10.68 40.15 17.14
N ASN A 10 11.25 40.15 18.36
CA ASN A 10 12.64 39.70 18.56
C ASN A 10 12.81 38.18 18.38
N ARG A 11 11.73 37.39 18.31
CA ARG A 11 11.78 35.98 17.93
C ARG A 11 11.87 35.77 16.41
N GLN A 12 11.50 36.78 15.63
CA GLN A 12 11.54 36.77 14.17
C GLN A 12 12.80 37.43 13.59
N GLN A 13 13.55 38.20 14.39
CA GLN A 13 14.85 38.71 13.98
C GLN A 13 15.93 37.64 14.16
N GLY A 14 16.28 36.97 13.06
CA GLY A 14 17.56 36.31 12.87
C GLY A 14 17.79 35.04 13.68
N LEU A 15 16.91 34.03 13.55
CA LEU A 15 17.40 32.67 13.80
C LEU A 15 18.54 32.43 12.81
N ASP A 16 19.74 32.25 13.33
CA ASP A 16 20.94 31.90 12.56
C ASP A 16 20.55 30.87 11.48
N PRO A 17 20.77 31.15 10.18
CA PRO A 17 20.42 30.25 9.08
C PRO A 17 20.89 28.81 9.32
N VAL A 18 22.02 28.64 10.01
CA VAL A 18 22.57 27.33 10.37
C VAL A 18 21.67 26.58 11.34
N VAL A 19 21.05 27.27 12.31
CA VAL A 19 20.13 26.68 13.29
C VAL A 19 18.82 26.27 12.60
N VAL A 20 18.34 27.07 11.65
CA VAL A 20 17.14 26.77 10.85
C VAL A 20 17.37 25.52 10.00
N GLN A 21 18.45 25.49 9.23
CA GLN A 21 18.81 24.35 8.38
C GLN A 21 19.02 23.07 9.21
N LYS A 22 19.64 23.16 10.38
CA LYS A 22 19.78 22.01 11.29
C LYS A 22 18.44 21.47 11.77
N LYS A 23 17.49 22.34 12.13
CA LYS A 23 16.14 21.89 12.52
C LYS A 23 15.42 21.22 11.35
N GLU A 24 15.43 21.86 10.19
CA GLU A 24 14.79 21.36 8.97
C GLU A 24 15.36 20.00 8.56
N TYR A 25 16.69 19.83 8.63
CA TYR A 25 17.34 18.54 8.42
C TYR A 25 16.85 17.46 9.40
N GLN A 26 16.74 17.77 10.70
CA GLN A 26 16.24 16.81 11.69
C GLN A 26 14.78 16.44 11.45
N GLU A 27 13.95 17.39 11.02
CA GLU A 27 12.55 17.15 10.68
C GLU A 27 12.43 16.23 9.46
N GLU A 28 13.14 16.52 8.37
CA GLU A 28 13.12 15.72 7.15
C GLU A 28 13.71 14.32 7.37
N LYS A 29 14.78 14.21 8.16
CA LYS A 29 15.33 12.93 8.59
C LYS A 29 14.29 12.09 9.33
N LYS A 30 13.60 12.67 10.31
CA LYS A 30 12.57 11.98 11.10
C LYS A 30 11.38 11.55 10.24
N LYS A 31 11.00 12.34 9.23
CA LYS A 31 9.98 11.94 8.24
C LYS A 31 10.45 10.73 7.43
N ALA A 32 11.68 10.75 6.95
CA ALA A 32 12.25 9.67 6.15
C ALA A 32 12.37 8.36 6.93
N GLU A 33 12.80 8.41 8.19
CA GLU A 33 12.81 7.24 9.08
C GLU A 33 11.42 6.63 9.26
N LYS A 34 10.39 7.48 9.47
CA LYS A 34 9.01 7.01 9.62
C LYS A 34 8.47 6.38 8.35
N GLU A 35 8.74 6.97 7.19
CA GLU A 35 8.31 6.44 5.90
C GLU A 35 9.01 5.09 5.59
N LEU A 36 10.32 4.98 5.83
CA LEU A 36 11.05 3.71 5.72
C LEU A 36 10.46 2.62 6.60
N MET A 37 10.15 2.94 7.86
CA MET A 37 9.51 2.00 8.77
C MET A 37 8.14 1.56 8.26
N ALA A 38 7.32 2.50 7.78
CA ALA A 38 6.01 2.20 7.21
C ALA A 38 6.10 1.32 5.96
N LEU A 39 7.09 1.55 5.09
CA LEU A 39 7.33 0.71 3.91
C LEU A 39 7.74 -0.72 4.30
N ARG A 40 8.65 -0.86 5.26
CA ARG A 40 9.06 -2.18 5.80
C ARG A 40 7.88 -2.93 6.39
N GLU A 41 7.04 -2.26 7.17
CA GLU A 41 5.82 -2.85 7.72
C GLU A 41 4.85 -3.27 6.60
N LEU A 42 4.63 -2.40 5.61
CA LEU A 42 3.79 -2.73 4.47
C LEU A 42 4.32 -3.92 3.67
N LEU A 43 5.65 -4.05 3.52
CA LEU A 43 6.30 -5.16 2.81
C LEU A 43 5.96 -6.51 3.46
N THR A 44 5.95 -6.59 4.79
CA THR A 44 5.58 -7.84 5.50
C THR A 44 4.19 -8.32 5.11
N ARG A 45 3.28 -7.38 4.82
CA ARG A 45 1.87 -7.59 4.46
C ARG A 45 1.63 -7.77 2.96
N GLN A 46 2.67 -7.73 2.12
CA GLN A 46 2.56 -7.98 0.68
C GLN A 46 2.55 -9.50 0.39
N PRO A 47 1.96 -9.94 -0.73
CA PRO A 47 2.07 -11.34 -1.16
C PRO A 47 3.49 -11.68 -1.60
N SER A 48 3.91 -12.95 -1.42
CA SER A 48 5.28 -13.43 -1.63
C SER A 48 5.89 -13.06 -2.98
N TYR A 49 5.11 -13.19 -4.06
CA TYR A 49 5.58 -12.90 -5.42
C TYR A 49 5.93 -11.41 -5.67
N LYS A 50 5.37 -10.47 -4.90
CA LYS A 50 5.73 -9.03 -4.96
C LYS A 50 6.84 -8.65 -3.98
N LYS A 51 7.06 -9.46 -2.94
CA LYS A 51 8.02 -9.12 -1.87
C LYS A 51 9.43 -8.95 -2.39
N TYR A 52 9.86 -9.76 -3.36
CA TYR A 52 11.23 -9.70 -3.87
C TYR A 52 11.54 -8.34 -4.51
N ASN A 53 10.73 -7.90 -5.46
CA ASN A 53 10.92 -6.62 -6.15
C ASN A 53 10.80 -5.42 -5.19
N LEU A 54 9.77 -5.42 -4.33
CA LEU A 54 9.56 -4.33 -3.36
C LEU A 54 10.67 -4.28 -2.30
N ARG A 55 11.36 -5.39 -2.04
CA ARG A 55 12.51 -5.42 -1.12
C ARG A 55 13.71 -4.70 -1.71
N ALA A 56 13.95 -4.82 -3.02
CA ALA A 56 15.01 -4.06 -3.69
C ALA A 56 14.73 -2.55 -3.58
N ASP A 57 13.52 -2.10 -3.95
CA ASP A 57 13.12 -0.69 -3.84
C ASP A 57 13.29 -0.13 -2.40
N ILE A 58 12.99 -0.93 -1.38
CA ILE A 58 13.15 -0.52 0.03
C ILE A 58 14.62 -0.50 0.46
N LEU A 59 15.46 -1.38 -0.07
CA LEU A 59 16.90 -1.37 0.17
C LEU A 59 17.54 -0.14 -0.47
N ASP A 60 17.17 0.20 -1.71
CA ASP A 60 17.66 1.41 -2.39
C ASP A 60 17.26 2.68 -1.63
N ALA A 61 16.02 2.74 -1.12
CA ALA A 61 15.57 3.83 -0.26
C ALA A 61 16.36 3.90 1.06
N GLN A 62 16.72 2.76 1.64
CA GLN A 62 17.56 2.70 2.85
C GLN A 62 18.98 3.18 2.59
N ASP A 63 19.57 2.78 1.48
CA ASP A 63 20.94 3.18 1.10
C ASP A 63 20.99 4.67 0.79
N THR A 64 19.97 5.20 0.12
CA THR A 64 19.81 6.64 -0.14
C THR A 64 19.61 7.42 1.17
N PHE A 65 18.82 6.89 2.11
CA PHE A 65 18.71 7.50 3.44
C PHE A 65 20.06 7.53 4.18
N ASN A 66 20.82 6.43 4.12
CA ASN A 66 22.14 6.34 4.73
C ASN A 66 23.13 7.30 4.06
N LEU A 67 23.02 7.53 2.76
CA LEU A 67 23.85 8.50 2.02
C LEU A 67 23.67 9.91 2.58
N TYR A 68 22.46 10.33 2.93
CA TYR A 68 22.20 11.69 3.44
C TYR A 68 22.33 11.84 4.96
N THR A 69 22.39 10.74 5.70
CA THR A 69 22.42 10.76 7.18
C THR A 69 23.68 10.16 7.80
N GLY A 70 24.49 9.46 7.02
CA GLY A 70 25.69 8.74 7.45
C GLY A 70 26.83 9.67 7.85
N ARG A 71 27.56 9.30 8.91
CA ARG A 71 28.59 10.18 9.52
C ARG A 71 29.66 10.65 8.53
N MET A 72 30.11 9.77 7.63
CA MET A 72 31.13 10.10 6.62
C MET A 72 30.65 11.04 5.51
N THR A 73 29.34 11.13 5.27
CA THR A 73 28.77 11.98 4.23
C THR A 73 28.34 13.34 4.75
N LEU A 74 28.13 13.49 6.07
CA LEU A 74 27.83 14.78 6.71
C LEU A 74 28.93 15.83 6.48
N GLU A 75 30.16 15.39 6.28
CA GLU A 75 31.35 16.24 6.03
C GLU A 75 31.51 16.59 4.55
N ARG A 76 30.96 15.78 3.64
CA ARG A 76 31.12 15.93 2.18
C ARG A 76 29.96 16.62 1.51
N ILE A 77 28.75 16.44 2.04
CA ILE A 77 27.51 16.94 1.43
C ILE A 77 27.01 18.13 2.25
N GLY A 78 26.71 19.24 1.57
CA GLY A 78 26.12 20.42 2.19
C GLY A 78 24.85 20.08 2.99
N ILE A 79 24.57 20.82 4.06
CA ILE A 79 23.35 20.58 4.84
C ILE A 79 22.08 20.82 3.99
N GLN A 80 22.14 21.78 3.07
CA GLN A 80 21.06 22.09 2.14
C GLN A 80 20.81 20.94 1.15
N ASP A 81 21.86 20.38 0.54
CA ASP A 81 21.73 19.23 -0.37
C ASP A 81 21.19 17.99 0.36
N ARG A 82 21.57 17.80 1.63
CA ARG A 82 21.01 16.73 2.47
C ARG A 82 19.52 16.92 2.73
N ILE A 83 19.09 18.14 3.04
CA ILE A 83 17.67 18.47 3.24
C ILE A 83 16.90 18.18 1.94
N GLU A 84 17.42 18.64 0.81
CA GLU A 84 16.76 18.45 -0.48
C GLU A 84 16.72 16.98 -0.89
N GLY A 85 17.82 16.25 -0.72
CA GLY A 85 17.89 14.80 -0.94
C GLY A 85 16.89 14.03 -0.09
N LEU A 86 16.79 14.36 1.21
CA LEU A 86 15.79 13.75 2.10
C LEU A 86 14.35 14.10 1.72
N ARG A 87 14.09 15.32 1.23
CA ARG A 87 12.76 15.70 0.72
C ARG A 87 12.35 14.89 -0.50
N ARG A 88 13.26 14.75 -1.48
CA ARG A 88 13.03 13.93 -2.67
C ARG A 88 12.76 12.48 -2.29
N LEU A 89 13.59 11.93 -1.39
CA LEU A 89 13.42 10.58 -0.86
C LEU A 89 12.07 10.41 -0.14
N ASN A 90 11.64 11.39 0.67
CA ASN A 90 10.33 11.38 1.33
C ASN A 90 9.17 11.31 0.33
N THR A 91 9.26 12.07 -0.76
CA THR A 91 8.26 12.04 -1.85
C THR A 91 8.24 10.68 -2.55
N GLU A 92 9.41 10.14 -2.90
CA GLU A 92 9.53 8.82 -3.55
C GLU A 92 8.99 7.69 -2.67
N MET A 93 9.32 7.70 -1.38
CA MET A 93 8.81 6.71 -0.43
C MET A 93 7.30 6.83 -0.22
N SER A 94 6.76 8.05 -0.24
CA SER A 94 5.30 8.27 -0.23
C SER A 94 4.64 7.72 -1.50
N HIS A 95 5.27 7.98 -2.66
CA HIS A 95 5.16 7.26 -3.93
C HIS A 95 4.91 5.76 -3.78
N LEU A 96 5.96 5.11 -3.30
CA LEU A 96 6.03 3.67 -3.14
C LEU A 96 4.98 3.16 -2.16
N LYS A 97 4.75 3.88 -1.05
CA LYS A 97 3.74 3.56 -0.04
C LYS A 97 2.34 3.54 -0.65
N GLU A 98 1.98 4.52 -1.47
CA GLU A 98 0.70 4.53 -2.16
C GLU A 98 0.56 3.38 -3.15
N LYS A 99 1.62 3.10 -3.93
CA LYS A 99 1.65 1.96 -4.87
C LYS A 99 1.44 0.63 -4.14
N MET A 100 2.13 0.43 -3.01
CA MET A 100 1.98 -0.76 -2.16
C MET A 100 0.58 -0.90 -1.59
N LYS A 101 -0.07 0.22 -1.18
CA LYS A 101 -1.45 0.23 -0.70
C LYS A 101 -2.45 -0.10 -1.83
N LYS A 102 -2.33 0.54 -3.00
CA LYS A 102 -3.19 0.29 -4.18
C LYS A 102 -3.07 -1.15 -4.68
N SER A 103 -1.90 -1.75 -4.58
CA SER A 103 -1.68 -3.14 -4.99
C SER A 103 -2.53 -4.15 -4.19
N LYS A 104 -2.89 -3.85 -2.93
CA LYS A 104 -3.86 -4.65 -2.16
C LYS A 104 -5.27 -4.58 -2.74
N ILE A 105 -5.68 -3.41 -3.23
CA ILE A 105 -7.02 -3.18 -3.81
C ILE A 105 -7.16 -3.88 -5.18
N SER A 106 -6.08 -3.95 -5.97
CA SER A 106 -6.11 -4.68 -7.25
C SER A 106 -6.29 -6.20 -7.09
N MET A 107 -5.69 -6.80 -6.05
CA MET A 107 -5.85 -8.22 -5.73
C MET A 107 -7.29 -8.54 -5.29
N SER A 108 -7.96 -7.62 -4.58
CA SER A 108 -9.36 -7.82 -4.24
C SER A 108 -10.27 -7.88 -5.47
N SER A 109 -9.99 -7.14 -6.53
CA SER A 109 -10.87 -7.17 -7.71
C SER A 109 -10.85 -8.51 -8.43
N TRP A 110 -9.67 -9.12 -8.62
CA TRP A 110 -9.57 -10.46 -9.23
C TRP A 110 -10.14 -11.55 -8.32
N VAL A 111 -9.87 -11.50 -7.01
CA VAL A 111 -10.43 -12.47 -6.05
C VAL A 111 -11.95 -12.33 -5.93
N ILE A 112 -12.49 -11.10 -5.94
CA ILE A 112 -13.93 -10.85 -5.94
C ILE A 112 -14.56 -11.33 -7.25
N GLN A 113 -13.91 -11.11 -8.39
CA GLN A 113 -14.37 -11.58 -9.68
C GLN A 113 -14.38 -13.10 -9.77
N SER A 114 -13.29 -13.78 -9.39
CA SER A 114 -13.24 -15.24 -9.34
C SER A 114 -14.25 -15.83 -8.35
N TRP A 115 -14.47 -15.17 -7.21
CA TRP A 115 -15.51 -15.58 -6.26
C TRP A 115 -16.92 -15.39 -6.83
N HIS A 116 -17.15 -14.32 -7.58
CA HIS A 116 -18.42 -14.04 -8.26
C HIS A 116 -18.70 -15.06 -9.37
N GLU A 117 -17.72 -15.35 -10.22
CA GLU A 117 -17.78 -16.37 -11.27
C GLU A 117 -18.05 -17.75 -10.67
N HIS A 118 -17.34 -18.13 -9.59
CA HIS A 118 -17.58 -19.38 -8.89
C HIS A 118 -19.00 -19.50 -8.34
N ARG A 119 -19.56 -18.40 -7.80
CA ARG A 119 -20.93 -18.36 -7.30
C ARG A 119 -21.95 -18.50 -8.43
N ILE A 120 -21.77 -17.80 -9.54
CA ILE A 120 -22.62 -17.92 -10.74
C ILE A 120 -22.63 -19.36 -11.24
N GLU A 121 -21.47 -19.99 -11.35
CA GLU A 121 -21.38 -21.34 -11.88
C GLU A 121 -21.95 -22.39 -10.92
N ARG A 122 -21.78 -22.20 -9.60
CA ARG A 122 -22.47 -23.03 -8.61
C ARG A 122 -23.98 -22.94 -8.75
N ASP A 123 -24.52 -21.72 -8.86
CA ASP A 123 -25.95 -21.49 -8.97
C ASP A 123 -26.49 -22.07 -10.31
N HIS A 124 -25.72 -21.97 -11.40
CA HIS A 124 -26.03 -22.61 -12.68
C HIS A 124 -26.04 -24.14 -12.58
N ARG A 125 -25.04 -24.76 -11.94
CA ARG A 125 -25.02 -26.22 -11.71
C ARG A 125 -26.22 -26.69 -10.89
N MET A 126 -26.63 -25.93 -9.88
CA MET A 126 -27.83 -26.23 -9.10
C MET A 126 -29.10 -26.14 -9.95
N GLU A 127 -29.20 -25.14 -10.80
CA GLU A 127 -30.36 -24.97 -11.69
C GLU A 127 -30.45 -26.09 -12.74
N MET A 128 -29.32 -26.46 -13.37
CA MET A 128 -29.26 -27.61 -14.27
C MET A 128 -29.64 -28.92 -13.56
N ALA A 129 -29.24 -29.10 -12.30
CA ALA A 129 -29.64 -30.25 -11.51
C ALA A 129 -31.14 -30.26 -11.18
N ARG A 130 -31.77 -29.09 -10.95
CA ARG A 130 -33.22 -28.97 -10.78
C ARG A 130 -33.96 -29.31 -12.07
N GLN A 131 -33.50 -28.77 -13.21
CA GLN A 131 -34.11 -29.03 -14.51
C GLN A 131 -34.04 -30.51 -14.88
N ARG A 132 -32.91 -31.18 -14.60
CA ARG A 132 -32.79 -32.64 -14.78
C ARG A 132 -33.78 -33.40 -13.90
N LYS A 133 -33.86 -33.08 -12.59
CA LYS A 133 -34.85 -33.72 -11.70
C LYS A 133 -36.29 -33.50 -12.13
N GLU A 134 -36.62 -32.31 -12.60
CA GLU A 134 -37.95 -31.99 -13.10
C GLU A 134 -38.26 -32.71 -14.43
N HIS A 135 -37.28 -32.79 -15.33
CA HIS A 135 -37.37 -33.56 -16.56
C HIS A 135 -37.60 -35.05 -16.27
N ASP A 136 -36.81 -35.64 -15.36
CA ASP A 136 -36.94 -37.05 -14.98
C ASP A 136 -38.31 -37.32 -14.34
N ARG A 137 -38.78 -36.44 -13.44
CA ARG A 137 -40.16 -36.52 -12.90
C ARG A 137 -41.23 -36.45 -13.96
N ARG A 138 -41.06 -35.60 -14.98
CA ARG A 138 -42.02 -35.50 -16.09
C ARG A 138 -42.01 -36.78 -16.92
N MET A 139 -40.84 -37.33 -17.24
CA MET A 139 -40.72 -38.59 -17.99
C MET A 139 -41.32 -39.77 -17.20
N ASP A 140 -41.11 -39.83 -15.89
CA ASP A 140 -41.71 -40.83 -15.01
C ASP A 140 -43.24 -40.68 -14.93
N SER A 141 -43.75 -39.44 -14.89
CA SER A 141 -45.19 -39.15 -14.92
C SER A 141 -45.85 -39.39 -16.28
N PHE A 142 -45.06 -39.44 -17.36
CA PHE A 142 -45.52 -39.70 -18.73
C PHE A 142 -45.41 -41.18 -19.11
N SER A 143 -44.88 -42.04 -18.24
CA SER A 143 -44.91 -43.48 -18.44
C SER A 143 -46.36 -43.94 -18.28
N PRO A 144 -47.08 -44.29 -19.38
CA PRO A 144 -48.39 -44.88 -19.24
C PRO A 144 -48.15 -46.16 -18.45
N ARG A 145 -48.81 -46.32 -17.30
CA ARG A 145 -48.95 -47.65 -16.70
C ARG A 145 -49.48 -48.52 -17.84
N ILE A 146 -48.63 -49.38 -18.38
CA ILE A 146 -49.08 -50.52 -19.16
C ILE A 146 -49.92 -51.30 -18.16
N GLN A 147 -51.24 -51.10 -18.26
CA GLN A 147 -52.22 -52.01 -17.70
C GLN A 147 -52.00 -53.32 -18.46
N SER A 148 -51.03 -54.12 -18.01
CA SER A 148 -50.97 -55.52 -18.36
C SER A 148 -52.15 -56.16 -17.65
N ALA A 149 -53.27 -56.20 -18.36
CA ALA A 149 -54.40 -57.04 -18.03
C ALA A 149 -53.91 -58.46 -17.77
N ARG A 150 -54.10 -58.92 -16.53
CA ARG A 150 -54.45 -60.29 -16.17
C ARG A 150 -54.90 -60.33 -14.71
#